data_AF-A0A0N1BPR2-F1
#
_entry.id   AF-A0A0N1BPR2-F1
#
_cell.length_a   1.000
_cell.length_b   1.000
_cell.length_c   1.000
_cell.angle_alpha   90.00
_cell.angle_beta   90.00
_cell.angle_gamma   90.00
#
_symmetry.space_group_name_H-M   'P 1'
#
loop_
_entity.id
_entity.type
_entity.pdbx_description
1 polymer ?
#
loop_
_entity_poly.entity_id
_entity_poly.type
_entity_poly.pdbx_seq_one_letter_code
_entity_poly.pdbx_strand_id
1 'polypeptide(L)'
;MLLLALLAAPAARACSTYYEPGETPATAYADVARAPLIVEARVIRPLADGYVEFTVKRALRGTAEGRIRVSGRYFADLRTYRGWLGECFNDVYQAGATYLLLLSPDGKGGYHPYASPLQFEPGRTSLRRAWVEVAAEIVRIEDTLPPDQRMAAIRAALAQVQHPKASDAEKFKARRLSEQLDTIQTTQPTSYLIWLHGELEAGHIPAGLRWNPWVEDWTVTSDDGTVSRPHVYTAPEYRIAVLWALSRPGHADAAEFFAGLAARNDDPAGLFFAITHMAWHDRRGDAARLLATRIMTVSLAEASNHMSMVGSAMSGRTRVDEEPAWRRDPVLRDTWPDLAWRLQAYLGSYGGPTFFADIAPYLQVTDPVAEPGKALWLVSEVTDHPLLAWAEQRLRDPVNRAEWDRRYKGWEENEVQLPLRLLTERSQGDILLTELFCRDEKSRAGVIEAFRRELTFLKGSLYLRMLATPGLSEEERQGLLLAGAAAATRNGFKNDEVYIALVKGTAPKAEPLACPTRKEG
;
A
#
# COMPACT_ATOMS: atom_id res chain seq x y z
N MET A 1 23.30 -15.80 -48.08
CA MET A 1 22.64 -16.20 -46.82
C MET A 1 23.38 -15.52 -45.67
N LEU A 2 23.36 -14.18 -45.58
CA LEU A 2 22.48 -13.37 -44.71
C LEU A 2 22.20 -13.97 -43.32
N LEU A 3 23.18 -13.85 -42.42
CA LEU A 3 22.94 -13.55 -41.01
C LEU A 3 22.49 -12.10 -40.94
N LEU A 4 21.21 -11.85 -40.63
CA LEU A 4 20.69 -10.50 -40.41
C LEU A 4 19.58 -10.57 -39.37
N ALA A 5 19.71 -9.69 -38.37
CA ALA A 5 18.71 -9.28 -37.39
C ALA A 5 18.35 -10.24 -36.22
N LEU A 6 19.36 -10.56 -35.41
CA LEU A 6 19.19 -10.49 -33.94
C LEU A 6 19.13 -9.01 -33.54
N LEU A 7 18.04 -8.34 -33.91
CA LEU A 7 17.63 -7.09 -33.30
C LEU A 7 16.47 -7.44 -32.39
N ALA A 8 16.81 -7.99 -31.22
CA ALA A 8 15.96 -7.81 -30.06
C ALA A 8 15.84 -6.30 -29.87
N ALA A 9 14.70 -5.72 -30.25
CA ALA A 9 14.35 -4.40 -29.78
C ALA A 9 14.41 -4.47 -28.24
N PRO A 10 15.13 -3.57 -27.57
CA PRO A 10 15.07 -3.53 -26.12
C PRO A 10 13.63 -3.22 -25.73
N ALA A 11 12.96 -4.19 -25.14
CA ALA A 11 11.78 -3.96 -24.31
C ALA A 11 12.26 -3.23 -23.04
N ALA A 12 12.59 -1.96 -23.21
CA ALA A 12 12.90 -1.02 -22.16
C ALA A 12 12.30 0.32 -22.59
N ARG A 13 10.98 0.46 -22.46
CA ARG A 13 10.38 1.80 -22.45
C ARG A 13 10.23 2.26 -21.02
N ALA A 14 11.40 2.57 -20.49
CA ALA A 14 11.59 3.39 -19.33
C ALA A 14 10.90 4.74 -19.52
N CYS A 15 10.42 5.28 -18.41
CA CYS A 15 10.08 6.68 -18.18
C CYS A 15 11.29 7.61 -18.43
N SER A 16 11.77 7.68 -19.67
CA SER A 16 12.89 8.54 -20.04
C SER A 16 12.43 9.99 -20.18
N THR A 17 13.17 10.93 -19.57
CA THR A 17 13.09 12.37 -19.82
C THR A 17 13.58 12.78 -21.21
N TYR A 18 14.27 11.88 -21.90
CA TYR A 18 14.83 12.07 -23.23
C TYR A 18 14.20 11.07 -24.20
N TYR A 19 13.38 11.56 -25.14
CA TYR A 19 12.79 10.72 -26.17
C TYR A 19 13.62 10.82 -27.44
N GLU A 20 14.08 9.68 -27.94
CA GLU A 20 14.80 9.67 -29.21
C GLU A 20 13.91 10.19 -30.35
N PRO A 21 14.51 10.78 -31.39
CA PRO A 21 13.91 10.98 -32.69
C PRO A 21 12.89 9.94 -33.19
N GLY A 22 11.59 10.18 -32.98
CA GLY A 22 10.52 9.29 -33.44
C GLY A 22 9.85 8.48 -32.33
N GLU A 23 10.40 8.54 -31.11
CA GLU A 23 9.72 8.08 -29.93
C GLU A 23 8.72 9.13 -29.46
N THR A 24 7.47 8.69 -29.34
CA THR A 24 6.41 9.51 -28.81
C THR A 24 6.39 9.35 -27.30
N PRO A 25 6.58 10.43 -26.51
CA PRO A 25 6.40 10.37 -25.06
C PRO A 25 5.08 9.71 -24.70
N ALA A 26 5.06 8.90 -23.64
CA ALA A 26 3.84 8.28 -23.14
C ALA A 26 3.32 9.01 -21.90
N THR A 27 3.21 10.34 -21.94
CA THR A 27 2.42 11.03 -20.92
C THR A 27 0.96 10.70 -21.18
N ALA A 28 0.30 10.04 -20.22
CA ALA A 28 -1.07 9.59 -20.41
C ALA A 28 -2.03 10.80 -20.43
N TYR A 29 -3.17 10.66 -21.11
CA TYR A 29 -4.26 11.65 -21.02
C TYR A 29 -4.57 11.99 -19.55
N ALA A 30 -4.61 10.98 -18.68
CA ALA A 30 -4.89 11.11 -17.25
C ALA A 30 -3.98 12.12 -16.55
N ASP A 31 -2.70 12.17 -16.93
CA ASP A 31 -1.70 13.04 -16.28
C ASP A 31 -2.02 14.50 -16.60
N VAL A 32 -2.27 14.77 -17.88
CA VAL A 32 -2.68 16.09 -18.38
C VAL A 32 -4.02 16.47 -17.76
N ALA A 33 -5.00 15.57 -17.73
CA ALA A 33 -6.31 15.84 -17.17
C ALA A 33 -6.26 16.22 -15.69
N ARG A 34 -5.40 15.57 -14.89
CA ARG A 34 -5.31 15.79 -13.43
C ARG A 34 -4.36 16.89 -12.99
N ALA A 35 -3.37 17.25 -13.80
CA ALA A 35 -2.34 18.21 -13.39
C ALA A 35 -2.96 19.58 -13.04
N PRO A 36 -2.74 20.11 -11.82
CA PRO A 36 -3.28 21.40 -11.40
C PRO A 36 -2.78 22.58 -12.24
N LEU A 37 -1.51 22.53 -12.65
CA LEU A 37 -0.87 23.56 -13.47
C LEU A 37 -0.19 22.88 -14.67
N ILE A 38 -0.39 23.43 -15.86
CA ILE A 38 0.24 22.94 -17.09
C ILE A 38 0.84 24.13 -17.82
N VAL A 39 2.15 24.13 -17.99
CA VAL A 39 2.88 25.23 -18.61
C VAL A 39 3.88 24.74 -19.63
N GLU A 40 4.01 25.47 -20.72
CA GLU A 40 5.18 25.37 -21.56
C GLU A 40 6.22 26.36 -21.04
N ALA A 41 7.38 25.87 -20.61
CA ALA A 41 8.39 26.71 -19.97
C ALA A 41 9.81 26.34 -20.43
N ARG A 42 10.71 27.33 -20.38
CA ARG A 42 12.13 27.17 -20.75
C ARG A 42 13.00 27.22 -19.50
N VAL A 43 13.90 26.25 -19.34
CA VAL A 43 14.88 26.22 -18.25
C VAL A 43 15.81 27.43 -18.35
N ILE A 44 16.02 28.11 -17.22
CA ILE A 44 16.96 29.22 -17.08
C ILE A 44 18.23 28.74 -16.38
N ARG A 45 18.13 28.35 -15.10
CA ARG A 45 19.28 28.08 -14.23
C ARG A 45 18.87 27.28 -12.98
N PRO A 46 19.81 26.57 -12.32
CA PRO A 46 19.57 26.02 -11.00
C PRO A 46 19.50 27.13 -9.93
N LEU A 47 18.79 26.85 -8.86
CA LEU A 47 18.72 27.62 -7.63
C LEU A 47 19.38 26.83 -6.50
N ALA A 48 19.90 27.54 -5.49
CA ALA A 48 20.67 26.92 -4.40
C ALA A 48 19.84 26.03 -3.47
N ASP A 49 18.51 26.15 -3.51
CA ASP A 49 17.55 25.46 -2.64
C ASP A 49 16.97 24.16 -3.26
N GLY A 50 17.64 23.61 -4.29
CA GLY A 50 17.20 22.39 -4.96
C GLY A 50 16.09 22.60 -5.99
N TYR A 51 15.89 23.84 -6.43
CA TYR A 51 14.95 24.21 -7.48
C TYR A 51 15.67 24.56 -8.79
N VAL A 52 14.92 24.54 -9.88
CA VAL A 52 15.32 25.04 -11.18
C VAL A 52 14.36 26.16 -11.57
N GLU A 53 14.91 27.29 -12.01
CA GLU A 53 14.14 28.44 -12.47
C GLU A 53 13.78 28.26 -13.94
N PHE A 54 12.52 28.50 -14.29
CA PHE A 54 12.00 28.46 -15.65
C PHE A 54 11.33 29.77 -16.02
N THR A 55 11.42 30.16 -17.30
CA THR A 55 10.57 31.19 -17.89
C THR A 55 9.36 30.54 -18.54
N VAL A 56 8.16 30.92 -18.11
CA VAL A 56 6.90 30.46 -18.70
C VAL A 56 6.70 31.13 -20.06
N LYS A 57 6.45 30.33 -21.09
CA LYS A 57 6.08 30.80 -22.44
C LYS A 57 4.57 30.91 -22.61
N ARG A 58 3.84 29.94 -22.05
CA ARG A 58 2.38 29.90 -22.01
C ARG A 58 1.94 29.01 -20.84
N ALA A 59 0.83 29.38 -20.23
CA ALA A 59 0.07 28.48 -19.37
C ALA A 59 -1.09 27.90 -20.20
N LEU A 60 -1.26 26.58 -20.13
CA LEU A 60 -2.43 25.89 -20.68
C LEU A 60 -3.52 25.73 -19.63
N ARG A 61 -3.13 25.51 -18.38
CA ARG A 61 -3.99 25.46 -17.20
C ARG A 61 -3.32 26.18 -16.04
N GLY A 62 -4.11 26.90 -15.24
CA GLY A 62 -3.65 27.72 -14.11
C GLY A 62 -3.05 29.06 -14.52
N THR A 63 -2.57 29.84 -13.54
CA THR A 63 -2.22 31.27 -13.70
C THR A 63 -0.72 31.56 -13.60
N ALA A 64 0.14 30.55 -13.78
CA ALA A 64 1.59 30.75 -13.69
C ALA A 64 2.11 31.59 -14.88
N GLU A 65 2.71 32.74 -14.58
CA GLU A 65 3.28 33.66 -15.57
C GLU A 65 4.71 34.07 -15.20
N GLY A 66 5.45 34.59 -16.18
CA GLY A 66 6.80 35.11 -15.96
C GLY A 66 7.81 34.01 -15.62
N ARG A 67 8.22 33.94 -14.34
CA ARG A 67 9.20 32.95 -13.87
C ARG A 67 8.60 32.08 -12.78
N ILE A 68 8.88 30.78 -12.89
CA ILE A 68 8.49 29.79 -11.89
C ILE A 68 9.73 29.03 -11.42
N ARG A 69 9.65 28.52 -10.19
CA ARG A 69 10.64 27.62 -9.59
C ARG A 69 10.04 26.22 -9.50
N VAL A 70 10.71 25.23 -10.06
CA VAL A 70 10.27 23.84 -10.04
C VAL A 70 11.34 23.00 -9.35
N SER A 71 10.97 22.17 -8.39
CA SER A 71 11.91 21.30 -7.68
C SER A 71 12.56 20.31 -8.64
N GLY A 72 13.87 20.14 -8.58
CA GLY A 72 14.56 19.11 -9.35
C GLY A 72 16.04 19.38 -9.61
N ARG A 73 16.62 18.52 -10.43
CA ARG A 73 18.04 18.45 -10.75
C ARG A 73 18.31 19.09 -12.11
N TYR A 74 19.32 19.95 -12.14
CA TYR A 74 19.75 20.69 -13.32
C TYR A 74 21.02 20.10 -13.92
N PHE A 75 21.05 19.97 -15.24
CA PHE A 75 22.22 19.52 -16.00
C PHE A 75 22.53 20.48 -17.14
N ALA A 76 23.81 20.75 -17.36
CA ALA A 76 24.27 21.50 -18.53
C ALA A 76 23.99 20.72 -19.83
N ASP A 77 24.26 19.41 -19.81
CA ASP A 77 23.95 18.46 -20.89
C ASP A 77 23.46 17.14 -20.26
N LEU A 78 22.27 16.68 -20.62
CA LEU A 78 21.70 15.44 -20.08
C LEU A 78 22.51 14.20 -20.46
N ARG A 79 23.35 14.26 -21.51
CA ARG A 79 24.28 13.17 -21.84
C ARG A 79 25.34 12.93 -20.76
N THR A 80 25.58 13.91 -19.89
CA THR A 80 26.52 13.78 -18.76
C THR A 80 25.88 13.10 -17.54
N TYR A 81 24.57 12.88 -17.58
CA TYR A 81 23.86 12.16 -16.53
C TYR A 81 24.20 10.66 -16.60
N ARG A 82 24.80 10.14 -15.53
CA ARG A 82 25.20 8.71 -15.40
C ARG A 82 24.14 7.83 -14.73
N GLY A 83 22.91 8.32 -14.56
CA GLY A 83 21.81 7.55 -13.97
C GLY A 83 21.36 6.41 -14.89
N TRP A 84 20.79 5.35 -14.30
CA TRP A 84 20.21 4.25 -15.06
C TRP A 84 19.02 4.72 -15.90
N LEU A 85 19.00 4.41 -17.20
CA LEU A 85 17.92 4.69 -18.16
C LEU A 85 16.62 3.90 -17.88
N GLY A 86 16.27 3.66 -16.62
CA GLY A 86 15.12 2.87 -16.17
C GLY A 86 14.27 3.52 -15.07
N GLU A 87 14.78 4.52 -14.35
CA GLU A 87 14.05 5.22 -13.29
C GLU A 87 13.15 6.32 -13.88
N CYS A 88 11.91 6.45 -13.39
CA CYS A 88 11.01 7.52 -13.82
C CYS A 88 11.51 8.88 -13.31
N PHE A 89 12.22 9.60 -14.18
CA PHE A 89 12.81 10.90 -13.85
C PHE A 89 11.79 12.02 -13.95
N ASN A 90 11.05 12.26 -12.88
CA ASN A 90 10.08 13.36 -12.85
C ASN A 90 10.75 14.74 -12.66
N ASP A 91 12.01 14.80 -12.24
CA ASP A 91 12.64 15.99 -11.69
C ASP A 91 13.95 16.40 -12.39
N VAL A 92 14.20 15.97 -13.63
CA VAL A 92 15.49 16.20 -14.32
C VAL A 92 15.36 17.18 -15.48
N TYR A 93 16.23 18.19 -15.53
CA TYR A 93 16.14 19.30 -16.48
C TYR A 93 17.48 19.66 -17.14
N GLN A 94 17.43 19.97 -18.43
CA GLN A 94 18.58 20.43 -19.23
C GLN A 94 18.58 21.95 -19.38
N ALA A 95 19.77 22.54 -19.28
CA ALA A 95 20.03 23.94 -19.59
C ALA A 95 19.41 24.37 -20.93
N GLY A 96 18.61 25.44 -20.89
CA GLY A 96 18.06 26.09 -22.08
C GLY A 96 16.97 25.32 -22.83
N ALA A 97 16.66 24.08 -22.44
CA ALA A 97 15.61 23.27 -23.05
C ALA A 97 14.21 23.80 -22.72
N THR A 98 13.24 23.50 -23.59
CA THR A 98 11.83 23.82 -23.37
C THR A 98 11.07 22.55 -23.04
N TYR A 99 10.18 22.65 -22.06
CA TYR A 99 9.38 21.56 -21.56
C TYR A 99 7.90 21.91 -21.59
N LEU A 100 7.06 20.90 -21.77
CA LEU A 100 5.68 20.93 -21.29
C LEU A 100 5.69 20.30 -19.89
N LEU A 101 5.44 21.13 -18.89
CA LEU A 101 5.50 20.75 -17.47
C LEU A 101 4.09 20.56 -16.92
N LEU A 102 3.88 19.43 -16.27
CA LEU A 102 2.69 19.11 -15.49
C LEU A 102 3.09 19.27 -14.02
N LEU A 103 2.50 20.24 -13.33
CA LEU A 103 3.02 20.76 -12.07
C LEU A 103 1.95 20.76 -10.97
N SER A 104 2.40 20.55 -9.74
CA SER A 104 1.60 20.71 -8.52
C SER A 104 2.29 21.68 -7.55
N PRO A 105 1.55 22.51 -6.79
CA PRO A 105 2.15 23.38 -5.77
C PRO A 105 2.84 22.57 -4.67
N ASP A 106 4.00 23.03 -4.19
CA ASP A 106 4.82 22.29 -3.20
C ASP A 106 4.75 22.84 -1.76
N GLY A 107 3.92 23.85 -1.51
CA GLY A 107 3.78 24.49 -0.19
C GLY A 107 4.95 25.41 0.21
N LYS A 108 6.05 25.46 -0.54
CA LYS A 108 7.23 26.33 -0.32
C LYS A 108 7.26 27.53 -1.28
N GLY A 109 6.12 27.85 -1.89
CA GLY A 109 6.00 28.91 -2.90
C GLY A 109 6.57 28.52 -4.27
N GLY A 110 6.84 27.23 -4.51
CA GLY A 110 7.25 26.70 -5.80
C GLY A 110 6.30 25.60 -6.31
N TYR A 111 6.80 24.85 -7.28
CA TYR A 111 6.10 23.72 -7.86
C TYR A 111 6.97 22.47 -7.80
N HIS A 112 6.32 21.31 -7.73
CA HIS A 112 6.94 20.02 -7.97
C HIS A 112 6.35 19.38 -9.23
N PRO A 113 7.13 18.58 -9.97
CA PRO A 113 6.63 17.85 -11.12
C PRO A 113 5.60 16.81 -10.69
N TYR A 114 4.41 16.87 -11.31
CA TYR A 114 3.33 15.91 -11.09
C TYR A 114 3.53 14.63 -11.92
N ALA A 115 4.12 14.77 -13.11
CA ALA A 115 4.45 13.67 -14.02
C ALA A 115 5.79 13.97 -14.71
N SER A 116 6.31 13.00 -15.48
CA SER A 116 7.58 13.16 -16.18
C SER A 116 7.54 14.37 -17.13
N PRO A 117 8.52 15.27 -17.07
CA PRO A 117 8.52 16.49 -17.86
C PRO A 117 8.80 16.15 -19.33
N LEU A 118 7.98 16.69 -20.22
CA LEU A 118 8.10 16.44 -21.65
C LEU A 118 9.15 17.37 -22.25
N GLN A 119 10.36 16.86 -22.46
CA GLN A 119 11.44 17.60 -23.10
C GLN A 119 11.24 17.72 -24.61
N PHE A 120 11.47 18.91 -25.16
CA PHE A 120 11.54 19.11 -26.60
C PHE A 120 12.95 19.51 -27.02
N GLU A 121 13.57 18.71 -27.90
CA GLU A 121 14.86 19.06 -28.49
C GLU A 121 14.78 20.35 -29.33
N PRO A 122 15.82 21.18 -29.30
CA PRO A 122 16.00 22.25 -30.28
C PRO A 122 15.98 21.68 -31.71
N GLY A 123 15.01 22.10 -32.54
CA GLY A 123 14.89 21.66 -33.94
C GLY A 123 13.68 20.76 -34.25
N ARG A 124 12.97 20.23 -33.24
CA ARG A 124 11.76 19.41 -33.43
C ARG A 124 10.46 20.18 -33.16
N THR A 125 10.22 21.24 -33.92
CA THR A 125 9.10 22.17 -33.73
C THR A 125 7.72 21.51 -33.89
N SER A 126 7.60 20.47 -34.71
CA SER A 126 6.32 19.79 -35.00
C SER A 126 5.81 18.94 -33.83
N LEU A 127 6.67 18.14 -33.19
CA LEU A 127 6.28 17.30 -32.04
C LEU A 127 5.93 18.15 -30.82
N ARG A 128 6.72 19.22 -30.57
CA ARG A 128 6.41 20.23 -29.55
C ARG A 128 5.03 20.85 -29.76
N ARG A 129 4.74 21.27 -30.99
CA ARG A 129 3.44 21.85 -31.35
C ARG A 129 2.32 20.85 -31.12
N ALA A 130 2.47 19.61 -31.58
CA ALA A 130 1.46 18.56 -31.43
C ALA A 130 1.15 18.28 -29.95
N TRP A 131 2.15 18.20 -29.07
CA TRP A 131 1.93 18.01 -27.63
C TRP A 131 1.18 19.18 -26.98
N VAL A 132 1.58 20.42 -27.30
CA VAL A 132 0.92 21.60 -26.76
C VAL A 132 -0.53 21.68 -27.25
N GLU A 133 -0.79 21.33 -28.51
CA GLU A 133 -2.16 21.27 -29.08
C GLU A 133 -3.00 20.18 -28.42
N VAL A 134 -2.45 18.98 -28.22
CA VAL A 134 -3.13 17.88 -27.52
C VAL A 134 -3.42 18.28 -26.08
N ALA A 135 -2.44 18.79 -25.34
CA ALA A 135 -2.65 19.20 -23.97
C ALA A 135 -3.68 20.33 -23.84
N ALA A 136 -3.66 21.32 -24.75
CA ALA A 136 -4.66 22.37 -24.80
C ALA A 136 -6.07 21.81 -25.07
N GLU A 137 -6.21 20.83 -25.96
CA GLU A 137 -7.50 20.16 -26.22
C GLU A 137 -8.00 19.42 -24.98
N ILE A 138 -7.13 18.65 -24.32
CA ILE A 138 -7.47 17.91 -23.10
C ILE A 138 -7.93 18.88 -22.01
N VAL A 139 -7.14 19.92 -21.76
CA VAL A 139 -7.46 20.96 -20.78
C VAL A 139 -8.79 21.63 -21.12
N ARG A 140 -9.02 21.99 -22.39
CA ARG A 140 -10.29 22.58 -22.83
C ARG A 140 -11.45 21.65 -22.50
N ILE A 141 -11.37 20.37 -22.86
CA ILE A 141 -12.43 19.40 -22.59
C ILE A 141 -12.66 19.25 -21.08
N GLU A 142 -11.60 19.06 -20.31
CA GLU A 142 -11.69 18.82 -18.86
C GLU A 142 -12.18 20.06 -18.08
N ASP A 143 -11.71 21.26 -18.43
CA ASP A 143 -11.97 22.47 -17.64
C ASP A 143 -13.27 23.17 -18.07
N THR A 144 -13.77 22.94 -19.28
CA THR A 144 -14.96 23.64 -19.80
C THR A 144 -16.21 22.78 -19.88
N LEU A 145 -16.09 21.45 -19.92
CA LEU A 145 -17.24 20.56 -20.08
C LEU A 145 -17.54 19.79 -18.79
N PRO A 146 -18.82 19.63 -18.43
CA PRO A 146 -19.22 18.73 -17.35
C PRO A 146 -18.84 17.27 -17.72
N PRO A 147 -18.56 16.41 -16.72
CA PRO A 147 -18.09 15.04 -16.95
C PRO A 147 -18.86 14.28 -18.04
N ASP A 148 -20.19 14.27 -17.98
CA ASP A 148 -21.06 13.54 -18.93
C ASP A 148 -20.89 13.98 -20.40
N GLN A 149 -20.42 15.21 -20.65
CA GLN A 149 -20.20 15.73 -22.00
C GLN A 149 -18.77 15.49 -22.50
N ARG A 150 -17.81 15.20 -21.61
CA ARG A 150 -16.39 15.04 -21.97
C ARG A 150 -16.17 13.88 -22.92
N MET A 151 -16.78 12.73 -22.66
CA MET A 151 -16.66 11.54 -23.52
C MET A 151 -17.17 11.80 -24.94
N ALA A 152 -18.31 12.50 -25.07
CA ALA A 152 -18.85 12.89 -26.37
C ALA A 152 -17.91 13.87 -27.10
N ALA A 153 -17.35 14.84 -26.39
CA ALA A 153 -16.39 15.79 -26.95
C ALA A 153 -15.08 15.12 -27.38
N ILE A 154 -14.57 14.16 -26.61
CA ILE A 154 -13.39 13.36 -26.98
C ILE A 154 -13.69 12.54 -28.23
N ARG A 155 -14.85 11.88 -28.31
CA ARG A 155 -15.27 11.14 -29.51
C ARG A 155 -15.40 12.04 -30.74
N ALA A 156 -15.97 13.24 -30.59
CA ALA A 156 -16.07 14.21 -31.67
C ALA A 156 -14.68 14.72 -32.13
N ALA A 157 -13.80 15.05 -31.20
CA ALA A 157 -12.42 15.45 -31.49
C ALA A 157 -11.62 14.31 -32.15
N LEU A 158 -11.84 13.07 -31.72
CA LEU A 158 -11.23 11.87 -32.29
C LEU A 158 -11.68 11.65 -33.74
N ALA A 159 -12.99 11.78 -34.02
CA ALA A 159 -13.54 11.63 -35.36
C ALA A 159 -12.98 12.65 -36.37
N GLN A 160 -12.62 13.86 -35.90
CA GLN A 160 -12.01 14.88 -36.77
C GLN A 160 -10.59 14.53 -37.23
N VAL A 161 -9.85 13.73 -36.46
CA VAL A 161 -8.44 13.39 -36.74
C VAL A 161 -8.24 11.95 -37.21
N GLN A 162 -9.27 11.10 -37.09
CA GLN A 162 -9.27 9.72 -37.59
C GLN A 162 -9.75 9.66 -39.04
N HIS A 163 -8.85 9.92 -39.99
CA HIS A 163 -9.11 9.74 -41.43
C HIS A 163 -7.91 9.18 -42.18
N PRO A 164 -8.10 8.54 -43.36
CA PRO A 164 -7.01 7.84 -44.08
C PRO A 164 -5.81 8.72 -44.44
N LYS A 165 -6.02 10.04 -44.57
CA LYS A 165 -4.99 11.03 -44.91
C LYS A 165 -4.44 11.82 -43.70
N ALA A 166 -4.63 11.31 -42.48
CA ALA A 166 -4.19 12.00 -41.26
C ALA A 166 -2.67 12.19 -41.24
N SER A 167 -2.25 13.41 -40.93
CA SER A 167 -0.86 13.75 -40.62
C SER A 167 -0.37 13.01 -39.37
N ASP A 168 0.94 12.94 -39.17
CA ASP A 168 1.49 12.28 -37.98
C ASP A 168 1.10 12.98 -36.67
N ALA A 169 0.91 14.30 -36.71
CA ALA A 169 0.38 15.06 -35.57
C ALA A 169 -1.08 14.71 -35.27
N GLU A 170 -1.91 14.53 -36.29
CA GLU A 170 -3.32 14.10 -36.13
C GLU A 170 -3.41 12.66 -35.63
N LYS A 171 -2.58 11.75 -36.15
CA LYS A 171 -2.48 10.36 -35.64
C LYS A 171 -2.03 10.35 -34.18
N PHE A 172 -1.06 11.20 -33.83
CA PHE A 172 -0.61 11.37 -32.46
C PHE A 172 -1.74 11.87 -31.55
N LYS A 173 -2.47 12.92 -31.95
CA LYS A 173 -3.66 13.43 -31.24
C LYS A 173 -4.73 12.34 -31.10
N ALA A 174 -5.02 11.60 -32.16
CA ALA A 174 -5.99 10.52 -32.17
C ALA A 174 -5.67 9.46 -31.11
N ARG A 175 -4.41 9.01 -31.05
CA ARG A 175 -3.97 8.03 -30.06
C ARG A 175 -4.13 8.54 -28.62
N ARG A 176 -3.82 9.80 -28.35
CA ARG A 176 -3.94 10.38 -26.98
C ARG A 176 -5.38 10.58 -26.55
N LEU A 177 -6.26 10.95 -27.48
CA LEU A 177 -7.69 11.05 -27.21
C LEU A 177 -8.34 9.67 -27.05
N SER A 178 -7.93 8.67 -27.84
CA SER A 178 -8.46 7.31 -27.70
C SER A 178 -8.04 6.68 -26.36
N GLU A 179 -6.84 6.96 -25.85
CA GLU A 179 -6.40 6.49 -24.53
C GLU A 179 -7.39 6.85 -23.40
N GLN A 180 -8.11 7.97 -23.47
CA GLN A 180 -9.13 8.31 -22.47
C GLN A 180 -10.42 7.50 -22.60
N LEU A 181 -10.79 7.11 -23.82
CA LEU A 181 -11.99 6.32 -24.09
C LEU A 181 -11.74 4.84 -23.80
N ASP A 182 -10.57 4.38 -24.22
CA ASP A 182 -10.18 2.99 -24.23
C ASP A 182 -9.74 2.53 -22.84
N THR A 183 -9.34 3.44 -21.95
CA THR A 183 -8.73 3.06 -20.67
C THR A 183 -9.60 3.44 -19.48
N ILE A 184 -9.80 2.51 -18.55
CA ILE A 184 -10.60 2.76 -17.34
C ILE A 184 -9.92 3.83 -16.47
N GLN A 185 -10.63 4.90 -16.13
CA GLN A 185 -10.10 6.00 -15.33
C GLN A 185 -11.17 6.62 -14.42
N THR A 186 -10.72 7.18 -13.29
CA THR A 186 -11.58 7.89 -12.31
C THR A 186 -12.16 9.21 -12.85
N THR A 187 -11.68 9.69 -14.00
CA THR A 187 -12.15 10.96 -14.61
C THR A 187 -13.30 10.74 -15.58
N GLN A 188 -13.63 9.48 -15.89
CA GLN A 188 -14.74 9.13 -16.77
C GLN A 188 -16.09 9.39 -16.06
N PRO A 189 -17.19 9.62 -16.79
CA PRO A 189 -18.49 9.82 -16.18
C PRO A 189 -18.95 8.63 -15.34
N THR A 190 -19.60 8.89 -14.20
CA THR A 190 -20.17 7.85 -13.33
C THR A 190 -21.10 6.93 -14.11
N SER A 191 -21.97 7.50 -14.95
CA SER A 191 -22.92 6.77 -15.80
C SER A 191 -22.22 5.80 -16.76
N TYR A 192 -21.10 6.21 -17.36
CA TYR A 192 -20.30 5.37 -18.25
C TYR A 192 -19.65 4.22 -17.50
N LEU A 193 -19.03 4.49 -16.35
CA LEU A 193 -18.39 3.46 -15.55
C LEU A 193 -19.42 2.43 -15.02
N ILE A 194 -20.62 2.86 -14.62
CA ILE A 194 -21.70 1.94 -14.23
C ILE A 194 -22.15 1.07 -15.42
N TRP A 195 -22.33 1.66 -16.61
CA TRP A 195 -22.61 0.89 -17.82
C TRP A 195 -21.51 -0.13 -18.12
N LEU A 196 -20.24 0.30 -18.07
CA LEU A 196 -19.09 -0.56 -18.33
C LEU A 196 -19.01 -1.72 -17.32
N HIS A 197 -19.32 -1.47 -16.05
CA HIS A 197 -19.44 -2.54 -15.06
C HIS A 197 -20.51 -3.55 -15.47
N GLY A 198 -21.67 -3.11 -15.95
CA GLY A 198 -22.75 -3.99 -16.41
C GLY A 198 -22.35 -4.88 -17.59
N GLU A 199 -21.65 -4.34 -18.58
CA GLU A 199 -21.11 -5.12 -19.71
C GLU A 199 -20.14 -6.20 -19.22
N LEU A 200 -19.20 -5.82 -18.34
CA LEU A 200 -18.19 -6.73 -17.80
C LEU A 200 -18.79 -7.81 -16.89
N GLU A 201 -19.83 -7.48 -16.12
CA GLU A 201 -20.59 -8.44 -15.33
C GLU A 201 -21.33 -9.45 -16.22
N ALA A 202 -21.80 -9.04 -17.39
CA ALA A 202 -22.36 -9.92 -18.41
C ALA A 202 -21.28 -10.74 -19.16
N GLY A 203 -20.00 -10.56 -18.86
CA GLY A 203 -18.88 -11.22 -19.52
C GLY A 203 -18.49 -10.60 -20.87
N HIS A 204 -19.05 -9.43 -21.23
CA HIS A 204 -18.71 -8.71 -22.44
C HIS A 204 -17.57 -7.73 -22.16
N ILE A 205 -16.46 -7.87 -22.89
CA ILE A 205 -15.34 -6.91 -22.86
C ILE A 205 -15.47 -6.01 -24.10
N PRO A 206 -15.79 -4.72 -23.93
CA PRO A 206 -15.84 -3.78 -25.05
C PRO A 206 -14.55 -3.77 -25.86
N ALA A 207 -14.68 -3.69 -27.18
CA ALA A 207 -13.54 -3.69 -28.08
C ALA A 207 -12.62 -2.50 -27.80
N GLY A 208 -11.32 -2.76 -27.69
CA GLY A 208 -10.32 -1.73 -27.44
C GLY A 208 -10.21 -1.31 -25.97
N LEU A 209 -11.01 -1.87 -25.05
CA LEU A 209 -10.85 -1.62 -23.62
C LEU A 209 -9.44 -2.02 -23.15
N ARG A 210 -8.85 -1.14 -22.35
CA ARG A 210 -7.52 -1.22 -21.77
C ARG A 210 -7.59 -0.97 -20.27
N TRP A 211 -6.66 -1.60 -19.57
CA TRP A 211 -6.47 -1.45 -18.15
C TRP A 211 -5.53 -0.26 -17.87
N ASN A 212 -5.83 0.56 -16.87
CA ASN A 212 -4.84 1.50 -16.31
C ASN A 212 -4.99 1.59 -14.79
N PRO A 213 -4.01 1.05 -14.05
CA PRO A 213 -4.00 1.11 -12.60
C PRO A 213 -2.87 1.99 -12.05
N TRP A 214 -2.27 2.94 -12.80
CA TRP A 214 -1.07 3.67 -12.32
C TRP A 214 0.01 2.76 -11.67
N VAL A 215 0.57 1.84 -12.47
CA VAL A 215 1.92 1.22 -12.43
C VAL A 215 1.85 -0.28 -12.79
N GLU A 216 2.77 -0.64 -13.68
CA GLU A 216 3.09 -1.96 -14.26
C GLU A 216 2.10 -2.51 -15.28
N ASP A 217 2.52 -2.47 -16.56
CA ASP A 217 2.27 -3.62 -17.44
C ASP A 217 2.81 -4.83 -16.67
N TRP A 218 1.94 -5.69 -16.17
CA TRP A 218 2.33 -7.00 -15.68
C TRP A 218 2.75 -7.80 -16.91
N THR A 219 3.92 -7.51 -17.48
CA THR A 219 4.72 -8.59 -18.02
C THR A 219 5.00 -9.47 -16.82
N VAL A 220 4.25 -10.57 -16.71
CA VAL A 220 4.51 -11.57 -15.70
C VAL A 220 5.92 -12.07 -15.97
N THR A 221 6.87 -11.56 -15.18
CA THR A 221 8.19 -12.15 -15.09
C THR A 221 7.98 -13.40 -14.27
N SER A 222 8.03 -14.56 -14.91
CA SER A 222 8.08 -15.82 -14.15
C SER A 222 9.31 -15.81 -13.24
N ASP A 223 9.31 -16.66 -12.21
CA ASP A 223 10.41 -16.77 -11.23
C ASP A 223 11.79 -17.03 -11.89
N ASP A 224 11.83 -17.40 -13.17
CA ASP A 224 13.03 -17.62 -13.98
C ASP A 224 13.49 -16.38 -14.80
N GLY A 225 12.84 -15.23 -14.64
CA GLY A 225 13.19 -13.99 -15.33
C GLY A 225 12.68 -13.87 -16.77
N THR A 226 11.86 -14.82 -17.26
CA THR A 226 11.30 -14.71 -18.61
C THR A 226 10.06 -13.81 -18.65
N VAL A 227 10.08 -12.82 -19.54
CA VAL A 227 8.98 -11.89 -19.81
C VAL A 227 7.90 -12.67 -20.56
N SER A 228 6.85 -13.09 -19.87
CA SER A 228 5.68 -13.66 -20.54
C SER A 228 4.80 -12.56 -21.15
N ARG A 229 4.08 -12.92 -22.22
CA ARG A 229 3.30 -12.05 -23.12
C ARG A 229 2.40 -11.05 -22.37
N PRO A 230 1.93 -9.95 -23.01
CA PRO A 230 1.02 -9.01 -22.37
C PRO A 230 -0.18 -9.75 -21.77
N HIS A 231 -0.41 -9.54 -20.47
CA HIS A 231 -1.52 -10.14 -19.73
C HIS A 231 -2.84 -9.79 -20.41
N VAL A 232 -3.61 -10.81 -20.81
CA VAL A 232 -4.94 -10.60 -21.38
C VAL A 232 -5.92 -10.58 -20.23
N TYR A 233 -6.29 -9.37 -19.80
CA TYR A 233 -7.25 -9.15 -18.73
C TYR A 233 -8.61 -9.76 -19.05
N THR A 234 -9.15 -10.48 -18.09
CA THR A 234 -10.49 -11.07 -18.10
C THR A 234 -11.55 -10.04 -17.71
N ALA A 235 -12.82 -10.33 -18.02
CA ALA A 235 -13.93 -9.44 -17.66
C ALA A 235 -14.03 -9.19 -16.13
N PRO A 236 -13.84 -10.21 -15.25
CA PRO A 236 -13.78 -9.99 -13.80
C PRO A 236 -12.64 -9.05 -13.37
N GLU A 237 -11.47 -9.14 -14.01
CA GLU A 237 -10.36 -8.24 -13.68
C GLU A 237 -10.72 -6.80 -14.06
N TYR A 238 -11.18 -6.57 -15.29
CA TYR A 238 -11.66 -5.26 -15.73
C TYR A 238 -12.75 -4.68 -14.82
N ARG A 239 -13.68 -5.53 -14.38
CA ARG A 239 -14.75 -5.15 -13.46
C ARG A 239 -14.19 -4.57 -12.16
N ILE A 240 -13.11 -5.15 -11.62
CA ILE A 240 -12.44 -4.64 -10.41
C ILE A 240 -11.84 -3.24 -10.64
N ALA A 241 -11.25 -2.92 -11.81
CA ALA A 241 -10.81 -1.53 -12.07
C ALA A 241 -11.99 -0.57 -12.11
N VAL A 242 -13.10 -0.98 -12.71
CA VAL A 242 -14.28 -0.10 -12.77
C VAL A 242 -14.79 0.21 -11.38
N LEU A 243 -14.90 -0.80 -10.51
CA LEU A 243 -15.27 -0.61 -9.10
C LEU A 243 -14.25 0.27 -8.36
N TRP A 244 -12.96 0.05 -8.60
CA TRP A 244 -11.91 0.91 -8.06
C TRP A 244 -12.09 2.35 -8.51
N ALA A 245 -12.27 2.60 -9.81
CA ALA A 245 -12.45 3.93 -10.36
C ALA A 245 -13.69 4.63 -9.77
N LEU A 246 -14.84 3.96 -9.75
CA LEU A 246 -16.10 4.45 -9.18
C LEU A 246 -16.01 4.72 -7.67
N SER A 247 -15.17 4.00 -6.94
CA SER A 247 -15.04 4.18 -5.48
C SER A 247 -14.24 5.43 -5.08
N ARG A 248 -13.57 6.11 -6.03
CA ARG A 248 -12.72 7.26 -5.76
C ARG A 248 -13.52 8.57 -5.64
N PRO A 249 -12.93 9.63 -5.04
CA PRO A 249 -13.51 10.97 -5.06
C PRO A 249 -13.90 11.41 -6.48
N GLY A 250 -15.10 11.99 -6.65
CA GLY A 250 -15.62 12.45 -7.93
C GLY A 250 -16.88 11.71 -8.43
N HIS A 251 -17.28 10.63 -7.77
CA HIS A 251 -18.42 9.79 -8.18
C HIS A 251 -19.55 9.72 -7.15
N ALA A 252 -19.90 10.83 -6.49
CA ALA A 252 -20.93 10.83 -5.44
C ALA A 252 -22.27 10.20 -5.89
N ASP A 253 -22.63 10.32 -7.18
CA ASP A 253 -23.83 9.76 -7.77
C ASP A 253 -23.81 8.22 -7.90
N ALA A 254 -22.68 7.56 -7.63
CA ALA A 254 -22.57 6.09 -7.60
C ALA A 254 -23.12 5.47 -6.32
N ALA A 255 -23.65 6.27 -5.39
CA ALA A 255 -24.11 5.80 -4.08
C ALA A 255 -25.18 4.69 -4.17
N GLU A 256 -26.18 4.84 -5.04
CA GLU A 256 -27.22 3.82 -5.23
C GLU A 256 -26.66 2.53 -5.85
N PHE A 257 -25.74 2.67 -6.81
CA PHE A 257 -25.04 1.54 -7.42
C PHE A 257 -24.26 0.73 -6.37
N PHE A 258 -23.47 1.41 -5.52
CA PHE A 258 -22.73 0.74 -4.45
C PHE A 258 -23.63 0.19 -3.34
N ALA A 259 -24.78 0.82 -3.06
CA ALA A 259 -25.77 0.26 -2.14
C ALA A 259 -26.32 -1.07 -2.67
N GLY A 260 -26.59 -1.16 -3.97
CA GLY A 260 -26.98 -2.40 -4.65
C GLY A 260 -25.92 -3.49 -4.54
N LEU A 261 -24.64 -3.16 -4.78
CA LEU A 261 -23.54 -4.11 -4.62
C LEU A 261 -23.36 -4.59 -3.17
N ALA A 262 -23.45 -3.68 -2.21
CA ALA A 262 -23.33 -4.03 -0.78
C ALA A 262 -24.45 -4.96 -0.29
N ALA A 263 -25.63 -4.93 -0.92
CA ALA A 263 -26.76 -5.80 -0.58
C ALA A 263 -26.56 -7.25 -1.05
N ARG A 264 -25.65 -7.49 -1.99
CA ARG A 264 -25.38 -8.81 -2.56
C ARG A 264 -24.53 -9.66 -1.61
N ASN A 265 -24.77 -10.98 -1.60
CA ASN A 265 -23.96 -11.95 -0.85
C ASN A 265 -22.99 -12.72 -1.74
N ASP A 266 -23.24 -12.72 -3.05
CA ASP A 266 -22.44 -13.39 -4.09
C ASP A 266 -21.26 -12.55 -4.58
N ASP A 267 -21.11 -11.30 -4.10
CA ASP A 267 -20.10 -10.36 -4.60
C ASP A 267 -19.31 -9.67 -3.47
N PRO A 268 -18.32 -10.37 -2.86
CA PRO A 268 -17.47 -9.80 -1.82
C PRO A 268 -16.70 -8.54 -2.25
N ALA A 269 -16.19 -8.50 -3.49
CA ALA A 269 -15.48 -7.34 -4.00
C ALA A 269 -16.37 -6.09 -4.02
N GLY A 270 -17.61 -6.22 -4.51
CA GLY A 270 -18.61 -5.14 -4.49
C GLY A 270 -18.86 -4.56 -3.10
N LEU A 271 -18.91 -5.40 -2.07
CA LEU A 271 -19.02 -4.95 -0.66
C LEU A 271 -17.82 -4.09 -0.25
N PHE A 272 -16.59 -4.52 -0.51
CA PHE A 272 -15.39 -3.76 -0.13
C PHE A 272 -15.24 -2.44 -0.88
N PHE A 273 -15.58 -2.41 -2.16
CA PHE A 273 -15.60 -1.16 -2.92
C PHE A 273 -16.72 -0.22 -2.47
N ALA A 274 -17.88 -0.74 -2.06
CA ALA A 274 -18.94 0.08 -1.45
C ALA A 274 -18.49 0.71 -0.12
N ILE A 275 -17.80 -0.05 0.74
CA ILE A 275 -17.19 0.46 1.98
C ILE A 275 -16.18 1.57 1.67
N THR A 276 -15.32 1.33 0.66
CA THR A 276 -14.30 2.29 0.21
C THR A 276 -14.92 3.58 -0.33
N HIS A 277 -15.97 3.46 -1.15
CA HIS A 277 -16.73 4.59 -1.68
C HIS A 277 -17.36 5.43 -0.58
N MET A 278 -18.04 4.79 0.39
CA MET A 278 -18.60 5.49 1.55
C MET A 278 -17.51 6.22 2.35
N ALA A 279 -16.34 5.59 2.54
CA ALA A 279 -15.24 6.18 3.26
C ALA A 279 -14.67 7.43 2.56
N TRP A 280 -14.52 7.40 1.23
CA TRP A 280 -14.06 8.56 0.45
C TRP A 280 -15.05 9.71 0.36
N HIS A 281 -16.34 9.46 0.64
CA HIS A 281 -17.41 10.45 0.59
C HIS A 281 -17.96 10.81 1.96
N ASP A 282 -17.08 10.84 2.96
CA ASP A 282 -17.35 11.29 4.34
C ASP A 282 -18.48 10.54 5.06
N ARG A 283 -18.80 9.33 4.60
CA ARG A 283 -19.71 8.38 5.26
C ARG A 283 -18.95 7.25 5.94
N ARG A 284 -17.78 7.57 6.50
CA ARG A 284 -16.90 6.58 7.16
C ARG A 284 -17.59 5.88 8.34
N GLY A 285 -18.44 6.56 9.11
CA GLY A 285 -19.26 5.92 10.15
C GLY A 285 -20.21 4.84 9.63
N ASP A 286 -20.84 5.06 8.46
CA ASP A 286 -21.65 4.04 7.78
C ASP A 286 -20.76 2.90 7.26
N ALA A 287 -19.60 3.22 6.71
CA ALA A 287 -18.63 2.25 6.22
C ALA A 287 -18.16 1.31 7.35
N ALA A 288 -17.83 1.86 8.53
CA ALA A 288 -17.46 1.08 9.71
C ALA A 288 -18.59 0.16 10.18
N ARG A 289 -19.85 0.65 10.22
CA ARG A 289 -21.02 -0.18 10.57
C ARG A 289 -21.23 -1.33 9.58
N LEU A 290 -21.14 -1.05 8.29
CA LEU A 290 -21.30 -2.06 7.25
C LEU A 290 -20.19 -3.12 7.34
N LEU A 291 -18.94 -2.67 7.50
CA LEU A 291 -17.78 -3.55 7.66
C LEU A 291 -17.93 -4.46 8.89
N ALA A 292 -18.31 -3.89 10.04
CA ALA A 292 -18.52 -4.65 11.27
C ALA A 292 -19.61 -5.74 11.14
N THR A 293 -20.62 -5.50 10.30
CA THR A 293 -21.76 -6.40 10.15
C THR A 293 -21.51 -7.49 9.10
N ARG A 294 -20.76 -7.19 8.04
CA ARG A 294 -20.67 -8.06 6.85
C ARG A 294 -19.31 -8.74 6.67
N ILE A 295 -18.24 -8.27 7.30
CA ILE A 295 -16.90 -8.82 7.02
C ILE A 295 -16.76 -10.31 7.36
N MET A 296 -17.42 -10.76 8.43
CA MET A 296 -17.40 -12.16 8.86
C MET A 296 -18.21 -13.09 7.95
N THR A 297 -18.95 -12.57 6.98
CA THR A 297 -19.68 -13.38 5.98
C THR A 297 -18.86 -13.61 4.71
N VAL A 298 -17.63 -13.09 4.63
CA VAL A 298 -16.74 -13.16 3.46
C VAL A 298 -15.55 -14.06 3.78
N SER A 299 -15.05 -14.85 2.82
CA SER A 299 -13.87 -15.70 3.06
C SER A 299 -12.63 -14.91 3.48
N LEU A 300 -11.72 -15.53 4.24
CA LEU A 300 -10.47 -14.89 4.70
C LEU A 300 -9.59 -14.42 3.55
N ALA A 301 -9.53 -15.19 2.45
CA ALA A 301 -8.75 -14.85 1.27
C ALA A 301 -9.27 -13.59 0.58
N GLU A 302 -10.59 -13.51 0.36
CA GLU A 302 -11.23 -12.32 -0.21
C GLU A 302 -11.08 -11.10 0.69
N ALA A 303 -11.27 -11.28 2.00
CA ALA A 303 -11.10 -10.21 2.96
C ALA A 303 -9.66 -9.67 2.97
N SER A 304 -8.67 -10.55 2.94
CA SER A 304 -7.25 -10.18 2.87
C SER A 304 -6.91 -9.37 1.62
N ASN A 305 -7.43 -9.77 0.45
CA ASN A 305 -7.19 -9.09 -0.84
C ASN A 305 -7.62 -7.61 -0.84
N HIS A 306 -8.70 -7.28 -0.13
CA HIS A 306 -9.30 -5.94 -0.18
C HIS A 306 -9.08 -5.09 1.08
N MET A 307 -8.61 -5.68 2.20
CA MET A 307 -8.54 -4.95 3.47
C MET A 307 -7.57 -3.77 3.46
N SER A 308 -6.45 -3.89 2.74
CA SER A 308 -5.47 -2.78 2.61
C SER A 308 -6.11 -1.51 2.04
N MET A 309 -6.97 -1.68 1.03
CA MET A 309 -7.70 -0.59 0.39
C MET A 309 -8.71 0.04 1.36
N VAL A 310 -9.45 -0.79 2.11
CA VAL A 310 -10.40 -0.31 3.13
C VAL A 310 -9.66 0.45 4.23
N GLY A 311 -8.57 -0.09 4.77
CA GLY A 311 -7.74 0.59 5.77
C GLY A 311 -7.26 1.94 5.29
N SER A 312 -6.77 2.02 4.05
CA SER A 312 -6.35 3.27 3.42
C SER A 312 -7.49 4.29 3.30
N ALA A 313 -8.67 3.87 2.83
CA ALA A 313 -9.82 4.76 2.67
C ALA A 313 -10.39 5.24 4.02
N MET A 314 -10.46 4.34 5.00
CA MET A 314 -10.90 4.64 6.37
C MET A 314 -9.92 5.57 7.08
N SER A 315 -8.61 5.46 6.80
CA SER A 315 -7.61 6.41 7.32
C SER A 315 -7.91 7.85 6.90
N GLY A 316 -8.39 8.03 5.66
CA GLY A 316 -8.59 9.34 5.04
C GLY A 316 -7.31 10.17 4.89
N ARG A 317 -6.12 9.58 5.09
CA ARG A 317 -4.84 10.27 4.89
C ARG A 317 -4.58 10.43 3.39
N THR A 318 -4.30 11.65 2.95
CA THR A 318 -3.78 11.90 1.59
C THR A 318 -2.27 12.13 1.58
N ARG A 319 -1.67 12.41 2.74
CA ARG A 319 -0.22 12.55 2.95
C ARG A 319 0.22 11.86 4.25
N VAL A 320 1.49 11.50 4.33
CA VAL A 320 2.10 10.77 5.47
C VAL A 320 1.99 11.56 6.78
N ASP A 321 2.10 12.89 6.71
CA ASP A 321 2.14 13.77 7.89
C ASP A 321 0.74 14.23 8.37
N GLU A 322 -0.31 13.84 7.65
CA GLU A 322 -1.68 14.24 8.01
C GLU A 322 -2.23 13.38 9.15
N GLU A 323 -2.90 14.04 10.10
CA GLU A 323 -3.71 13.33 11.09
C GLU A 323 -4.85 12.58 10.39
N PRO A 324 -5.05 11.28 10.65
CA PRO A 324 -6.13 10.50 10.04
C PRO A 324 -7.50 11.15 10.21
N ALA A 325 -8.32 11.12 9.17
CA ALA A 325 -9.65 11.71 9.18
C ALA A 325 -10.56 11.11 10.25
N TRP A 326 -10.42 9.81 10.53
CA TRP A 326 -11.20 9.11 11.55
C TRP A 326 -10.96 9.66 12.97
N ARG A 327 -9.83 10.31 13.24
CA ARG A 327 -9.57 10.93 14.56
C ARG A 327 -10.43 12.16 14.82
N ARG A 328 -10.87 12.84 13.75
CA ARG A 328 -11.70 14.05 13.82
C ARG A 328 -13.19 13.72 13.91
N ASP A 329 -13.60 12.53 13.48
CA ASP A 329 -14.96 12.02 13.59
C ASP A 329 -15.14 11.35 14.97
N PRO A 330 -15.99 11.89 15.86
CA PRO A 330 -16.18 11.32 17.20
C PRO A 330 -16.66 9.87 17.19
N VAL A 331 -17.54 9.52 16.23
CA VAL A 331 -18.11 8.17 16.15
C VAL A 331 -17.05 7.16 15.74
N LEU A 332 -16.19 7.53 14.78
CA LEU A 332 -15.12 6.65 14.34
C LEU A 332 -13.97 6.58 15.32
N ARG A 333 -13.61 7.68 15.96
CA ARG A 333 -12.57 7.69 17.01
C ARG A 333 -12.86 6.64 18.08
N ASP A 334 -14.12 6.45 18.43
CA ASP A 334 -14.53 5.53 19.49
C ASP A 334 -14.73 4.09 18.99
N THR A 335 -15.05 3.88 17.71
CA THR A 335 -15.40 2.53 17.16
C THR A 335 -14.31 1.90 16.28
N TRP A 336 -13.51 2.71 15.60
CA TRP A 336 -12.54 2.25 14.61
C TRP A 336 -11.39 1.43 15.20
N PRO A 337 -10.77 1.80 16.34
CA PRO A 337 -9.72 0.97 16.93
C PRO A 337 -10.20 -0.42 17.32
N ASP A 338 -11.38 -0.51 17.92
CA ASP A 338 -12.02 -1.77 18.31
C ASP A 338 -12.37 -2.64 17.10
N LEU A 339 -12.87 -2.02 16.03
CA LEU A 339 -13.16 -2.71 14.78
C LEU A 339 -11.88 -3.19 14.09
N ALA A 340 -10.83 -2.36 14.03
CA ALA A 340 -9.54 -2.71 13.45
C ALA A 340 -8.91 -3.92 14.16
N TRP A 341 -8.98 -3.98 15.49
CA TRP A 341 -8.56 -5.16 16.26
C TRP A 341 -9.35 -6.41 15.86
N ARG A 342 -10.70 -6.32 15.78
CA ARG A 342 -11.55 -7.46 15.38
C ARG A 342 -11.23 -7.93 13.97
N LEU A 343 -10.94 -7.01 13.06
CA LEU A 343 -10.55 -7.32 11.68
C LEU A 343 -9.18 -7.99 11.63
N GLN A 344 -8.20 -7.51 12.39
CA GLN A 344 -6.89 -8.15 12.51
C GLN A 344 -7.01 -9.56 13.07
N ALA A 345 -7.81 -9.73 14.13
CA ALA A 345 -8.09 -11.03 14.74
C ALA A 345 -8.80 -11.99 13.76
N TYR A 346 -9.76 -11.48 12.98
CA TYR A 346 -10.45 -12.23 11.95
C TYR A 346 -9.49 -12.70 10.85
N LEU A 347 -8.68 -11.80 10.31
CA LEU A 347 -7.75 -12.08 9.21
C LEU A 347 -6.59 -13.00 9.62
N GLY A 348 -6.19 -12.99 10.90
CA GLY A 348 -5.13 -13.86 11.40
C GLY A 348 -3.84 -13.73 10.58
N SER A 349 -3.29 -14.85 10.10
CA SER A 349 -2.07 -14.86 9.28
C SER A 349 -2.25 -14.31 7.85
N TYR A 350 -3.50 -14.15 7.38
CA TYR A 350 -3.80 -13.51 6.08
C TYR A 350 -3.81 -11.98 6.18
N GLY A 351 -3.98 -11.44 7.37
CA GLY A 351 -3.80 -10.02 7.65
C GLY A 351 -2.32 -9.78 7.84
N GLY A 352 -1.63 -9.25 6.82
CA GLY A 352 -0.22 -8.87 6.96
C GLY A 352 0.02 -8.06 8.25
N PRO A 353 1.21 -8.17 8.87
CA PRO A 353 1.44 -7.68 10.24
C PRO A 353 1.30 -6.15 10.42
N THR A 354 1.01 -5.40 9.36
CA THR A 354 1.05 -3.93 9.37
C THR A 354 -0.28 -3.25 9.01
N PHE A 355 -1.36 -3.99 8.70
CA PHE A 355 -2.58 -3.36 8.15
C PHE A 355 -3.21 -2.31 9.05
N PHE A 356 -3.11 -2.49 10.37
CA PHE A 356 -3.73 -1.58 11.36
C PHE A 356 -2.78 -1.19 12.49
N ALA A 357 -1.46 -1.35 12.28
CA ALA A 357 -0.44 -1.04 13.29
C ALA A 357 -0.50 0.41 13.76
N ASP A 358 -0.85 1.35 12.87
CA ASP A 358 -0.98 2.77 13.20
C ASP A 358 -2.25 3.12 14.01
N ILE A 359 -3.19 2.17 14.12
CA ILE A 359 -4.43 2.31 14.89
C ILE A 359 -4.30 1.66 16.27
N ALA A 360 -3.47 0.62 16.42
CA ALA A 360 -3.29 -0.11 17.67
C ALA A 360 -3.07 0.79 18.90
N PRO A 361 -2.24 1.87 18.86
CA PRO A 361 -2.04 2.74 20.02
C PRO A 361 -3.30 3.44 20.56
N TYR A 362 -4.39 3.44 19.79
CA TYR A 362 -5.65 4.07 20.17
C TYR A 362 -6.68 3.07 20.69
N LEU A 363 -6.35 1.78 20.74
CA LEU A 363 -7.20 0.75 21.30
C LEU A 363 -7.32 0.92 22.81
N GLN A 364 -8.54 1.00 23.33
CA GLN A 364 -8.79 1.04 24.76
C GLN A 364 -8.86 -0.38 25.33
N VAL A 365 -8.06 -0.62 26.37
CA VAL A 365 -8.08 -1.87 27.15
C VAL A 365 -8.30 -1.48 28.60
N THR A 366 -9.57 -1.49 29.02
CA THR A 366 -9.94 -1.04 30.38
C THR A 366 -9.62 -2.11 31.41
N ASP A 367 -9.85 -3.38 31.04
CA ASP A 367 -9.48 -4.53 31.85
C ASP A 367 -8.75 -5.55 30.96
N PRO A 368 -7.41 -5.68 31.07
CA PRO A 368 -6.66 -6.61 30.25
C PRO A 368 -7.06 -8.07 30.52
N VAL A 369 -7.54 -8.41 31.72
CA VAL A 369 -7.96 -9.77 32.07
C VAL A 369 -9.27 -10.13 31.37
N ALA A 370 -10.21 -9.20 31.28
CA ALA A 370 -11.45 -9.37 30.53
C ALA A 370 -11.24 -9.30 28.99
N GLU A 371 -10.20 -8.59 28.53
CA GLU A 371 -9.92 -8.36 27.11
C GLU A 371 -8.49 -8.80 26.68
N PRO A 372 -8.10 -10.07 26.91
CA PRO A 372 -6.72 -10.51 26.74
C PRO A 372 -6.23 -10.40 25.29
N GLY A 373 -7.10 -10.66 24.31
CA GLY A 373 -6.75 -10.54 22.89
C GLY A 373 -6.46 -9.11 22.45
N LYS A 374 -7.10 -8.10 23.08
CA LYS A 374 -6.81 -6.68 22.82
C LYS A 374 -5.49 -6.27 23.47
N ALA A 375 -5.28 -6.68 24.71
CA ALA A 375 -4.04 -6.42 25.44
C ALA A 375 -2.81 -6.95 24.69
N LEU A 376 -2.91 -8.17 24.16
CA LEU A 376 -1.83 -8.81 23.41
C LEU A 376 -1.53 -8.09 22.09
N TRP A 377 -2.56 -7.75 21.30
CA TRP A 377 -2.36 -7.00 20.06
C TRP A 377 -1.78 -5.60 20.32
N LEU A 378 -2.27 -4.90 21.34
CA LEU A 378 -1.75 -3.58 21.70
C LEU A 378 -0.27 -3.64 22.08
N VAL A 379 0.11 -4.65 22.87
CA VAL A 379 1.49 -4.84 23.29
C VAL A 379 2.37 -5.40 22.16
N SER A 380 1.85 -6.05 21.12
CA SER A 380 2.64 -6.43 19.93
C SER A 380 3.00 -5.24 19.05
N GLU A 381 2.12 -4.24 18.96
CA GLU A 381 2.33 -3.04 18.13
C GLU A 381 3.03 -1.88 18.86
N VAL A 382 2.90 -1.79 20.19
CA VAL A 382 3.44 -0.68 20.99
C VAL A 382 4.48 -1.16 21.99
N THR A 383 5.71 -0.65 21.88
CA THR A 383 6.87 -1.12 22.66
C THR A 383 6.90 -0.68 24.11
N ASP A 384 6.29 0.46 24.45
CA ASP A 384 6.38 1.08 25.78
C ASP A 384 5.00 1.26 26.44
N HIS A 385 4.10 0.31 26.21
CA HIS A 385 2.73 0.41 26.69
C HIS A 385 2.64 0.17 28.22
N PRO A 386 1.84 0.94 28.98
CA PRO A 386 1.66 0.76 30.44
C PRO A 386 1.23 -0.65 30.89
N LEU A 387 0.65 -1.45 29.98
CA LEU A 387 0.30 -2.85 30.23
C LEU A 387 1.52 -3.73 30.53
N LEU A 388 2.70 -3.39 30.01
CA LEU A 388 3.95 -4.09 30.31
C LEU A 388 4.35 -3.90 31.78
N ALA A 389 4.32 -2.64 32.26
CA ALA A 389 4.60 -2.33 33.66
C ALA A 389 3.55 -2.97 34.60
N TRP A 390 2.28 -2.98 34.21
CA TRP A 390 1.23 -3.71 34.92
C TRP A 390 1.51 -5.21 34.99
N ALA A 391 1.92 -5.84 33.89
CA ALA A 391 2.24 -7.26 33.84
C ALA A 391 3.41 -7.60 34.76
N GLU A 392 4.48 -6.81 34.75
CA GLU A 392 5.61 -6.96 35.67
C GLU A 392 5.17 -6.85 37.14
N GLN A 393 4.35 -5.85 37.46
CA GLN A 393 3.84 -5.66 38.82
C GLN A 393 3.02 -6.87 39.27
N ARG A 394 2.13 -7.39 38.41
CA ARG A 394 1.33 -8.59 38.70
C ARG A 394 2.20 -9.81 38.98
N LEU A 395 3.25 -9.99 38.19
CA LEU A 395 4.23 -11.08 38.35
C LEU A 395 5.13 -10.90 39.57
N ARG A 396 5.30 -9.69 40.10
CA ARG A 396 6.10 -9.42 41.31
C ARG A 396 5.30 -9.44 42.61
N ASP A 397 3.98 -9.30 42.53
CA ASP A 397 3.09 -9.31 43.70
C ASP A 397 3.08 -10.67 44.41
N PRO A 398 3.49 -10.73 45.70
CA PRO A 398 3.50 -11.96 46.49
C PRO A 398 2.13 -12.64 46.62
N VAL A 399 1.03 -11.87 46.61
CA VAL A 399 -0.33 -12.41 46.75
C VAL A 399 -0.75 -13.16 45.49
N ASN A 400 -0.52 -12.56 44.32
CA ASN A 400 -0.81 -13.19 43.02
C ASN A 400 0.08 -14.42 42.83
N ARG A 401 1.36 -14.36 43.24
CA ARG A 401 2.28 -15.51 43.21
C ARG A 401 1.77 -16.68 44.05
N ALA A 402 1.35 -16.43 45.28
CA ALA A 402 0.84 -17.47 46.17
C ALA A 402 -0.46 -18.11 45.64
N GLU A 403 -1.25 -17.35 44.87
CA GLU A 403 -2.44 -17.87 44.18
C GLU A 403 -2.05 -18.73 42.97
N TRP A 404 -1.09 -18.30 42.16
CA TRP A 404 -0.58 -19.08 41.02
C TRP A 404 0.08 -20.39 41.45
N ASP A 405 0.83 -20.36 42.54
CA ASP A 405 1.46 -21.54 43.14
C ASP A 405 0.43 -22.55 43.66
N ARG A 406 -0.74 -22.07 44.11
CA ARG A 406 -1.88 -22.91 44.56
C ARG A 406 -2.66 -23.53 43.41
N ARG A 407 -2.86 -22.79 42.32
CA ARG A 407 -3.66 -23.25 41.15
C ARG A 407 -2.85 -24.03 40.10
N TYR A 408 -1.69 -24.58 40.47
CA TYR A 408 -0.76 -25.26 39.56
C TYR A 408 -1.40 -26.30 38.61
N LYS A 409 -2.46 -27.01 39.04
CA LYS A 409 -3.28 -27.81 38.12
C LYS A 409 -4.27 -26.91 37.37
N GLY A 410 -3.88 -26.41 36.21
CA GLY A 410 -4.77 -25.63 35.35
C GLY A 410 -4.20 -24.31 34.83
N TRP A 411 -2.89 -24.23 34.57
CA TRP A 411 -2.26 -23.11 33.82
C TRP A 411 -2.87 -22.90 32.41
N GLU A 412 -3.84 -23.73 32.03
CA GLU A 412 -4.67 -23.58 30.84
C GLU A 412 -5.64 -22.38 30.90
N GLU A 413 -5.89 -21.82 32.09
CA GLU A 413 -6.74 -20.63 32.29
C GLU A 413 -6.05 -19.35 31.79
N ASN A 414 -6.70 -18.63 30.86
CA ASN A 414 -6.14 -17.47 30.16
C ASN A 414 -5.77 -16.29 31.09
N GLU A 415 -6.41 -16.15 32.25
CA GLU A 415 -6.24 -15.01 33.17
C GLU A 415 -4.89 -15.02 33.88
N VAL A 416 -4.39 -16.22 34.24
CA VAL A 416 -3.11 -16.39 34.95
C VAL A 416 -1.91 -16.26 34.00
N GLN A 417 -2.08 -16.67 32.73
CA GLN A 417 -1.02 -16.59 31.71
C GLN A 417 -0.82 -15.21 31.12
N LEU A 418 -1.82 -14.34 31.18
CA LEU A 418 -1.79 -13.07 30.47
C LEU A 418 -0.56 -12.20 30.80
N PRO A 419 -0.15 -11.99 32.06
CA PRO A 419 1.04 -11.20 32.36
C PRO A 419 2.33 -11.76 31.74
N LEU A 420 2.49 -13.09 31.72
CA LEU A 420 3.64 -13.73 31.07
C LEU A 420 3.61 -13.52 29.56
N ARG A 421 2.45 -13.73 28.94
CA ARG A 421 2.23 -13.59 27.49
C ARG A 421 2.47 -12.17 26.99
N LEU A 422 2.12 -11.15 27.77
CA LEU A 422 2.41 -9.76 27.40
C LEU A 422 3.92 -9.45 27.37
N LEU A 423 4.75 -10.21 28.09
CA LEU A 423 6.19 -9.98 28.18
C LEU A 423 7.01 -10.77 27.16
N THR A 424 6.48 -11.84 26.55
CA THR A 424 7.25 -12.79 25.72
C THR A 424 7.86 -12.22 24.44
N GLU A 425 7.48 -11.00 24.03
CA GLU A 425 7.95 -10.34 22.80
C GLU A 425 8.76 -9.06 23.05
N ARG A 426 8.95 -8.67 24.31
CA ARG A 426 9.51 -7.36 24.66
C ARG A 426 10.79 -7.51 25.46
N SER A 427 11.84 -6.81 25.02
CA SER A 427 13.13 -6.76 25.71
C SER A 427 13.01 -6.32 27.17
N GLN A 428 12.00 -5.52 27.50
CA GLN A 428 11.67 -5.10 28.88
C GLN A 428 11.28 -6.31 29.75
N GLY A 429 10.62 -7.31 29.19
CA GLY A 429 10.23 -8.54 29.88
C GLY A 429 11.36 -9.55 30.07
N ASP A 430 12.46 -9.43 29.32
CA ASP A 430 13.48 -10.48 29.24
C ASP A 430 14.11 -10.82 30.60
N ILE A 431 14.37 -9.80 31.41
CA ILE A 431 14.99 -9.97 32.74
C ILE A 431 14.06 -10.77 33.65
N LEU A 432 12.77 -10.41 33.70
CA LEU A 432 11.80 -11.04 34.57
C LEU A 432 11.45 -12.45 34.11
N LEU A 433 11.31 -12.67 32.79
CA LEU A 433 11.09 -14.00 32.22
C LEU A 433 12.30 -14.92 32.48
N THR A 434 13.53 -14.38 32.40
CA THR A 434 14.74 -15.12 32.78
C THR A 434 14.75 -15.47 34.27
N GLU A 435 14.42 -14.52 35.14
CA GLU A 435 14.33 -14.71 36.60
C GLU A 435 13.37 -15.87 36.92
N LEU A 436 12.16 -15.84 36.33
CA LEU A 436 11.13 -16.86 36.54
C LEU A 436 11.54 -18.23 35.96
N PHE A 437 12.11 -18.25 34.76
CA PHE A 437 12.56 -19.48 34.11
C PHE A 437 13.65 -20.23 34.90
N CYS A 438 14.55 -19.48 35.53
CA CYS A 438 15.66 -20.03 36.29
C CYS A 438 15.32 -20.38 37.75
N ARG A 439 14.15 -19.99 38.26
CA ARG A 439 13.83 -20.05 39.69
C ARG A 439 13.51 -21.46 40.18
N ASP A 440 12.50 -22.08 39.58
CA ASP A 440 11.98 -23.40 39.93
C ASP A 440 11.20 -24.00 38.75
N GLU A 441 10.97 -25.31 38.80
CA GLU A 441 10.31 -26.09 37.74
C GLU A 441 8.91 -25.56 37.41
N LYS A 442 8.15 -25.11 38.42
CA LYS A 442 6.79 -24.59 38.22
C LYS A 442 6.79 -23.27 37.45
N SER A 443 7.64 -22.33 37.87
CA SER A 443 7.80 -21.03 37.21
C SER A 443 8.33 -21.21 35.78
N ARG A 444 9.23 -22.18 35.58
CA ARG A 444 9.77 -22.52 34.27
C ARG A 444 8.71 -23.05 33.31
N ALA A 445 7.95 -24.07 33.73
CA ALA A 445 6.85 -24.63 32.95
C ALA A 445 5.85 -23.53 32.53
N GLY A 446 5.63 -22.56 33.42
CA GLY A 446 4.80 -21.43 33.15
C GLY A 446 5.27 -20.48 32.05
N VAL A 447 6.55 -20.12 32.08
CA VAL A 447 7.17 -19.31 31.01
C VAL A 447 7.10 -20.06 29.68
N ILE A 448 7.34 -21.37 29.68
CA ILE A 448 7.25 -22.23 28.48
C ILE A 448 5.82 -22.22 27.93
N GLU A 449 4.80 -22.34 28.79
CA GLU A 449 3.40 -22.29 28.37
C GLU A 449 3.01 -20.95 27.76
N ALA A 450 3.49 -19.83 28.31
CA ALA A 450 3.26 -18.51 27.74
C ALA A 450 3.82 -18.39 26.32
N PHE A 451 5.06 -18.84 26.09
CA PHE A 451 5.65 -18.90 24.74
C PHE A 451 4.88 -19.87 23.82
N ARG A 452 4.36 -20.97 24.35
CA ARG A 452 3.49 -21.90 23.62
C ARG A 452 2.12 -21.31 23.31
N ARG A 453 1.64 -20.26 23.99
CA ARG A 453 0.36 -19.62 23.65
C ARG A 453 0.53 -18.44 22.70
N GLU A 454 1.66 -17.74 22.79
CA GLU A 454 2.07 -16.70 21.83
C GLU A 454 2.72 -17.30 20.58
N LEU A 455 2.03 -18.26 19.97
CA LEU A 455 2.40 -19.07 18.79
C LEU A 455 2.68 -18.26 17.52
N THR A 456 2.63 -16.93 17.57
CA THR A 456 2.62 -16.04 16.41
C THR A 456 3.87 -15.20 16.24
N PHE A 457 4.70 -15.00 17.28
CA PHE A 457 5.71 -13.93 17.23
C PHE A 457 6.98 -14.25 18.04
N LEU A 458 7.44 -15.50 18.01
CA LEU A 458 8.62 -15.97 18.75
C LEU A 458 9.97 -15.55 18.14
N LYS A 459 10.23 -14.25 17.92
CA LYS A 459 11.49 -13.74 17.34
C LYS A 459 12.57 -13.38 18.37
N GLY A 460 12.42 -13.80 19.63
CA GLY A 460 13.27 -13.38 20.74
C GLY A 460 14.57 -14.17 20.89
N SER A 461 15.70 -13.46 21.06
CA SER A 461 16.97 -14.06 21.49
C SER A 461 16.81 -14.84 22.80
N LEU A 462 15.94 -14.38 23.72
CA LEU A 462 15.62 -15.04 24.97
C LEU A 462 15.14 -16.49 24.79
N TYR A 463 14.22 -16.75 23.86
CA TYR A 463 13.70 -18.09 23.59
C TYR A 463 14.82 -19.07 23.19
N LEU A 464 15.75 -18.61 22.33
CA LEU A 464 16.89 -19.44 21.92
C LEU A 464 17.84 -19.74 23.07
N ARG A 465 18.07 -18.76 23.94
CA ARG A 465 18.89 -18.94 25.15
C ARG A 465 18.21 -19.90 26.13
N MET A 466 16.89 -19.83 26.28
CA MET A 466 16.10 -20.80 27.07
C MET A 466 16.26 -22.22 26.51
N LEU A 467 16.07 -22.41 25.21
CA LEU A 467 16.21 -23.72 24.56
C LEU A 467 17.65 -24.29 24.63
N ALA A 468 18.66 -23.42 24.60
CA ALA A 468 20.06 -23.79 24.78
C ALA A 468 20.45 -24.08 26.24
N THR A 469 19.59 -23.77 27.21
CA THR A 469 19.90 -23.90 28.64
C THR A 469 20.07 -25.38 29.03
N PRO A 470 21.19 -25.76 29.68
CA PRO A 470 21.42 -27.14 30.11
C PRO A 470 20.50 -27.52 31.29
N GLY A 471 20.17 -28.81 31.40
CA GLY A 471 19.40 -29.34 32.53
C GLY A 471 17.88 -29.23 32.42
N LEU A 472 17.34 -28.88 31.24
CA LEU A 472 15.90 -28.98 30.97
C LEU A 472 15.43 -30.43 30.99
N SER A 473 14.25 -30.66 31.55
CA SER A 473 13.55 -31.93 31.42
C SER A 473 13.15 -32.18 29.96
N GLU A 474 12.85 -33.45 29.63
CA GLU A 474 12.40 -33.81 28.28
C GLU A 474 11.09 -33.08 27.91
N GLU A 475 10.17 -32.96 28.87
CA GLU A 475 8.90 -32.25 28.69
C GLU A 475 9.10 -30.74 28.45
N GLU A 476 9.99 -30.09 29.20
CA GLU A 476 10.32 -28.68 29.03
C GLU A 476 10.96 -28.41 27.67
N ARG A 477 11.87 -29.27 27.25
CA ARG A 477 12.53 -29.20 25.93
C ARG A 477 11.52 -29.36 24.81
N GLN A 478 10.63 -30.35 24.91
CA GLN A 478 9.56 -30.56 23.93
C GLN A 478 8.58 -29.39 23.88
N GLY A 479 8.19 -28.83 25.02
CA GLY A 479 7.31 -27.66 25.10
C GLY A 479 7.86 -26.44 24.36
N LEU A 480 9.15 -26.12 24.56
CA LEU A 480 9.83 -25.06 23.83
C LEU A 480 9.89 -25.36 22.33
N LEU A 481 10.31 -26.57 21.93
CA LEU A 481 10.39 -26.97 20.52
C LEU A 481 9.03 -26.87 19.80
N LEU A 482 7.95 -27.27 20.47
CA LEU A 482 6.58 -27.15 19.93
C LEU A 482 6.17 -25.69 19.73
N ALA A 483 6.49 -24.81 20.69
CA ALA A 483 6.26 -23.37 20.55
C ALA A 483 7.01 -22.82 19.31
N GLY A 484 8.30 -23.15 19.17
CA GLY A 484 9.11 -22.74 18.03
C GLY A 484 8.60 -23.26 16.67
N ALA A 485 8.18 -24.53 16.60
CA ALA A 485 7.65 -25.13 15.38
C ALA A 485 6.34 -24.47 14.91
N ALA A 486 5.46 -24.15 15.85
CA ALA A 486 4.20 -23.50 15.56
C ALA A 486 4.38 -22.04 15.09
N ALA A 487 5.30 -21.28 15.71
CA ALA A 487 5.65 -19.94 15.25
C ALA A 487 6.25 -19.93 13.84
N ALA A 488 7.04 -20.95 13.48
CA ALA A 488 7.60 -21.10 12.13
C ALA A 488 6.52 -21.33 11.06
N THR A 489 5.47 -22.10 11.41
CA THR A 489 4.38 -22.43 10.48
C THR A 489 3.51 -21.21 10.17
N ARG A 490 3.30 -20.33 11.16
CA ARG A 490 2.35 -19.21 11.04
C ARG A 490 2.93 -17.94 10.39
N ASN A 491 4.23 -17.70 10.49
CA ASN A 491 4.89 -16.54 9.88
C ASN A 491 5.38 -16.77 8.45
N GLY A 492 5.26 -18.00 7.95
CA GLY A 492 5.95 -18.43 6.74
C GLY A 492 7.47 -18.48 6.98
N PHE A 493 8.15 -19.47 6.42
CA PHE A 493 9.60 -19.64 6.53
C PHE A 493 10.41 -18.56 5.76
N LYS A 494 10.07 -17.27 5.88
CA LYS A 494 10.76 -16.20 5.18
C LYS A 494 12.00 -15.78 6.00
N ASN A 495 13.12 -16.42 5.66
CA ASN A 495 14.51 -15.98 5.88
C ASN A 495 15.10 -15.97 7.30
N ASP A 496 14.47 -16.61 8.27
CA ASP A 496 15.02 -16.60 9.63
C ASP A 496 15.80 -17.89 9.92
N GLU A 497 17.14 -17.80 9.81
CA GLU A 497 18.11 -18.90 9.96
C GLU A 497 17.89 -19.72 11.24
N VAL A 498 17.35 -19.06 12.26
CA VAL A 498 16.99 -19.62 13.57
C VAL A 498 15.93 -20.72 13.45
N TYR A 499 14.83 -20.48 12.75
CA TYR A 499 13.75 -21.46 12.61
C TYR A 499 14.13 -22.60 11.68
N ILE A 500 14.94 -22.30 10.65
CA ILE A 500 15.53 -23.32 9.77
C ILE A 500 16.43 -24.25 10.57
N ALA A 501 17.23 -23.72 11.52
CA ALA A 501 18.08 -24.53 12.39
C ALA A 501 17.27 -25.42 13.33
N LEU A 502 16.20 -24.89 13.93
CA LEU A 502 15.28 -25.65 14.79
C LEU A 502 14.58 -26.79 14.05
N VAL A 503 14.06 -26.52 12.85
CA VAL A 503 13.37 -27.52 12.03
C VAL A 503 14.34 -28.59 11.48
N LYS A 504 15.60 -28.22 11.23
CA LYS A 504 16.64 -29.16 10.77
C LYS A 504 17.27 -29.99 11.90
N GLY A 505 16.81 -29.84 13.15
CA GLY A 505 17.36 -30.56 14.30
C GLY A 505 18.80 -30.14 14.65
N THR A 506 19.25 -28.98 14.17
CA THR A 506 20.56 -28.43 14.50
C THR A 506 20.46 -27.55 15.74
N ALA A 507 21.42 -27.66 16.66
CA ALA A 507 21.43 -26.86 17.88
C ALA A 507 21.47 -25.36 17.53
N PRO A 508 20.54 -24.53 18.04
CA PRO A 508 20.59 -23.10 17.82
C PRO A 508 21.88 -22.51 18.40
N LYS A 509 22.58 -21.65 17.64
CA LYS A 509 23.76 -20.92 18.11
C LYS A 509 23.30 -19.78 19.03
N ALA A 510 23.06 -20.07 20.30
CA ALA A 510 22.77 -19.08 21.33
C ALA A 510 23.50 -19.44 22.64
N GLU A 511 23.98 -18.43 23.37
CA GLU A 511 24.55 -18.64 24.70
C GLU A 511 23.43 -19.02 25.69
N PRO A 512 23.56 -20.11 26.46
CA PRO A 512 22.53 -20.53 27.41
C PRO A 512 22.25 -19.45 28.46
N LEU A 513 21.06 -19.50 29.07
CA LEU A 513 20.79 -18.66 30.23
C LEU A 513 21.69 -19.08 31.40
N ALA A 514 22.28 -18.11 32.07
CA ALA A 514 23.05 -18.31 33.29
C ALA A 514 22.08 -18.46 34.48
N CYS A 515 21.41 -19.60 34.58
CA CYS A 515 20.60 -19.90 35.75
C CYS A 515 21.51 -20.18 36.94
N PRO A 516 21.35 -19.50 38.09
CA PRO A 516 22.11 -19.81 39.29
C PRO A 516 21.84 -21.27 39.66
N THR A 517 22.89 -22.10 39.64
CA THR A 517 22.80 -23.47 40.11
C THR A 517 22.36 -23.43 41.57
N ARG A 518 21.21 -24.05 41.87
CA ARG A 518 20.80 -24.30 43.26
C ARG A 518 21.99 -24.98 43.93
N LYS A 519 22.60 -24.34 44.94
CA LYS A 519 23.41 -25.07 45.90
C LYS A 519 22.45 -26.05 46.55
N GLU A 520 22.67 -27.34 46.30
CA GLU A 520 22.02 -28.41 47.04
C GLU A 520 22.21 -28.11 48.53
N GLY A 521 21.10 -27.94 49.24
CA GLY A 521 21.03 -27.72 50.67
C GLY A 521 20.08 -28.71 51.29
#